data_AF-A0A7C2I0U9-F1
#
_entry.id   AF-A0A7C2I0U9-F1
#
_cell.length_a   1.000
_cell.length_b   1.000
_cell.length_c   1.000
_cell.angle_alpha   90.00
_cell.angle_beta   90.00
_cell.angle_gamma   90.00
#
_symmetry.space_group_name_H-M   'P 1'
#
loop_
_entity.id
_entity.type
_entity.pdbx_description
1 polymer ?
#
loop_
_entity_poly.entity_id
_entity_poly.type
_entity_poly.pdbx_seq_one_letter_code
_entity_poly.pdbx_strand_id
1 'polypeptide(L)'
;MVNREAALRAPALDKADRLPAKISSLRRCASVIFVGIDWADKEHEISVLDHNGNELTRFRVSHNPKGLEILKKRLLQLSNDPEETLCFLEINQGLLVQFLLEAGFPVYPLNPKVVDNRRKPSGAKSDAIDARLLAEIGRSDFKRLKRLNPDSQHIQELKMLCRDQDTLVKDATRLTNRLTACLKEYYPVALELFSEITLPVSLNFLKRYPTLEAARSASVQELAAFLKEHRYPQRNLAAQRIYEKLHAPQLQANPATVRAKSRLLLTTITQLEQTLAEIKAYDREITRLFESHPDSVIFASLRGSGPRLAPRLLAGWGEDRDRYENAAVM
;
A
#
# COMPACT_ATOMS: atom_id res chain seq x y z
N MET A 1 72.36 -13.40 35.02
CA MET A 1 71.87 -13.36 36.40
C MET A 1 70.76 -12.32 36.46
N VAL A 2 69.60 -12.71 37.00
CA VAL A 2 68.38 -11.94 37.28
C VAL A 2 67.31 -11.82 36.17
N ASN A 3 66.20 -12.50 36.46
CA ASN A 3 64.85 -12.50 35.89
C ASN A 3 64.10 -11.16 36.06
N ARG A 4 63.10 -10.88 35.19
CA ARG A 4 61.67 -10.78 35.59
C ARG A 4 60.70 -10.64 34.41
N GLU A 5 59.52 -11.21 34.65
CA GLU A 5 58.35 -11.44 33.80
C GLU A 5 57.65 -10.18 33.26
N ALA A 6 57.00 -10.31 32.10
CA ALA A 6 55.73 -9.66 31.81
C ALA A 6 54.90 -10.55 30.85
N ALA A 7 53.81 -11.09 31.37
CA ALA A 7 52.86 -11.92 30.65
C ALA A 7 52.00 -11.10 29.67
N LEU A 8 51.93 -11.53 28.40
CA LEU A 8 50.88 -11.10 27.48
C LEU A 8 49.61 -11.94 27.71
N ARG A 9 48.55 -11.30 28.24
CA ARG A 9 47.18 -11.84 28.22
C ARG A 9 46.49 -11.37 26.93
N ALA A 10 45.99 -12.33 26.14
CA ALA A 10 45.06 -12.09 25.06
C ALA A 10 43.67 -11.63 25.60
N PRO A 11 42.92 -10.79 24.87
CA PRO A 11 41.59 -10.35 25.30
C PRO A 11 40.58 -11.50 25.23
N ALA A 12 39.72 -11.56 26.24
CA ALA A 12 38.68 -12.57 26.40
C ALA A 12 37.58 -12.43 25.34
N LEU A 13 37.25 -13.52 24.66
CA LEU A 13 36.01 -13.64 23.89
C LEU A 13 34.80 -13.67 24.83
N ASP A 14 33.80 -12.87 24.46
CA ASP A 14 32.53 -12.67 25.16
C ASP A 14 31.64 -13.92 25.13
N LYS A 15 30.93 -14.15 26.23
CA LYS A 15 30.19 -15.39 26.56
C LYS A 15 28.76 -15.38 26.00
N ALA A 16 28.59 -15.29 24.68
CA ALA A 16 27.26 -15.36 24.04
C ALA A 16 27.06 -16.53 23.07
N ASP A 17 28.05 -17.43 22.92
CA ASP A 17 28.05 -18.44 21.84
C ASP A 17 27.98 -19.91 22.34
N ARG A 18 27.24 -20.15 23.43
CA ARG A 18 27.00 -21.52 23.94
C ARG A 18 25.63 -22.02 23.52
N LEU A 19 25.60 -22.80 22.44
CA LEU A 19 24.51 -23.73 22.13
C LEU A 19 24.25 -24.65 23.34
N PRO A 20 22.99 -24.86 23.77
CA PRO A 20 22.69 -25.84 24.79
C PRO A 20 22.98 -27.26 24.27
N ALA A 21 23.75 -28.01 25.06
CA ALA A 21 24.11 -29.39 24.80
C ALA A 21 22.88 -30.31 24.91
N LYS A 22 22.23 -30.58 23.79
CA LYS A 22 21.40 -31.79 23.52
C LYS A 22 21.08 -31.91 22.02
N ILE A 23 22.12 -31.92 21.18
CA ILE A 23 22.00 -32.39 19.79
C ILE A 23 22.61 -33.80 19.76
N SER A 24 21.86 -34.79 20.26
CA SER A 24 22.30 -36.18 20.23
C SER A 24 21.11 -37.07 19.89
N SER A 25 20.72 -37.02 18.61
CA SER A 25 20.09 -38.09 17.80
C SER A 25 19.28 -37.51 16.62
N LEU A 26 19.90 -36.72 15.75
CA LEU A 26 19.33 -36.45 14.42
C LEU A 26 19.51 -37.69 13.53
N ARG A 27 18.62 -38.67 13.69
CA ARG A 27 18.42 -39.77 12.72
C ARG A 27 17.27 -39.39 11.79
N ARG A 28 17.61 -39.09 10.52
CA ARG A 28 16.79 -38.93 9.29
C ARG A 28 15.52 -38.06 9.41
N CYS A 29 15.47 -36.88 8.79
CA CYS A 29 15.21 -36.64 7.35
C CYS A 29 13.82 -37.17 6.92
N ALA A 30 12.96 -36.26 6.44
CA ALA A 30 11.53 -36.39 6.06
C ALA A 30 10.50 -36.02 7.16
N SER A 31 10.67 -34.89 7.85
CA SER A 31 9.67 -34.42 8.82
C SER A 31 9.22 -33.01 8.49
N VAL A 32 7.93 -32.88 8.15
CA VAL A 32 7.25 -31.61 7.95
C VAL A 32 7.40 -30.72 9.18
N ILE A 33 7.87 -29.49 8.98
CA ILE A 33 8.01 -28.47 10.02
C ILE A 33 7.04 -27.31 9.78
N PHE A 34 6.58 -26.71 10.88
CA PHE A 34 5.61 -25.62 10.88
C PHE A 34 6.28 -24.34 11.35
N VAL A 35 6.40 -23.37 10.45
CA VAL A 35 7.16 -22.14 10.65
C VAL A 35 6.20 -20.97 10.76
N GLY A 36 6.05 -20.41 11.95
CA GLY A 36 5.33 -19.15 12.14
C GLY A 36 6.28 -17.98 12.04
N ILE A 37 5.94 -16.99 11.23
CA ILE A 37 6.76 -15.80 11.01
C ILE A 37 5.93 -14.57 11.35
N ASP A 38 6.26 -13.94 12.46
CA ASP A 38 5.75 -12.62 12.80
C ASP A 38 6.63 -11.57 12.13
N TRP A 39 6.04 -10.80 11.23
CA TRP A 39 6.75 -9.86 10.37
C TRP A 39 6.68 -8.45 10.93
N ALA A 40 7.76 -7.69 10.78
CA ALA A 40 7.84 -6.28 11.12
C ALA A 40 8.89 -5.58 10.24
N ASP A 41 8.92 -4.25 10.26
CA ASP A 41 9.73 -3.44 9.34
C ASP A 41 11.24 -3.68 9.42
N LYS A 42 11.77 -4.05 10.59
CA LYS A 42 13.22 -4.19 10.83
C LYS A 42 13.68 -5.61 11.03
N GLU A 43 12.94 -6.37 11.82
CA GLU A 43 13.28 -7.73 12.22
C GLU A 43 12.01 -8.58 12.11
N HIS A 44 12.19 -9.86 11.84
CA HIS A 44 11.13 -10.86 11.84
C HIS A 44 11.43 -11.86 12.93
N GLU A 45 10.40 -12.28 13.64
CA GLU A 45 10.49 -13.32 14.65
C GLU A 45 9.99 -14.63 14.06
N ILE A 46 10.76 -15.71 14.27
CA ILE A 46 10.50 -17.01 13.67
C ILE A 46 10.42 -18.04 14.78
N SER A 47 9.32 -18.79 14.79
CA SER A 47 9.15 -19.99 15.63
C SER A 47 8.94 -21.20 14.72
N VAL A 48 9.69 -22.27 14.97
CA VAL A 48 9.60 -23.52 14.21
C VAL A 48 9.14 -24.64 15.13
N LEU A 49 8.04 -25.29 14.76
CA LEU A 49 7.46 -26.40 15.49
C LEU A 49 7.58 -27.71 14.70
N ASP A 50 7.69 -28.83 15.43
CA ASP A 50 7.51 -30.17 14.88
C ASP A 50 6.02 -30.52 14.72
N HIS A 51 5.73 -31.72 14.21
CA HIS A 51 4.37 -32.23 14.06
C HIS A 51 3.59 -32.32 15.39
N ASN A 52 4.28 -32.55 16.49
CA ASN A 52 3.70 -32.68 17.83
C ASN A 52 3.46 -31.31 18.50
N GLY A 53 3.96 -30.22 17.93
CA GLY A 53 3.87 -28.87 18.48
C GLY A 53 5.02 -28.49 19.43
N ASN A 54 6.08 -29.29 19.49
CA ASN A 54 7.30 -28.94 20.23
C ASN A 54 8.09 -27.90 19.45
N GLU A 55 8.64 -26.90 20.14
CA GLU A 55 9.50 -25.89 19.50
C GLU A 55 10.88 -26.48 19.21
N LEU A 56 11.22 -26.56 17.93
CA LEU A 56 12.54 -26.99 17.48
C LEU A 56 13.57 -25.87 17.62
N THR A 57 13.17 -24.66 17.23
CA THR A 57 13.99 -23.47 17.35
C THR A 57 13.15 -22.21 17.33
N ARG A 58 13.75 -21.12 17.83
CA ARG A 58 13.25 -19.76 17.72
C ARG A 58 14.40 -18.82 17.45
N PHE A 59 14.21 -17.86 16.55
CA PHE A 59 15.22 -16.86 16.26
C PHE A 59 14.63 -15.62 15.57
N ARG A 60 15.44 -14.57 15.49
CA ARG A 60 15.14 -13.34 14.77
C ARG A 60 16.03 -13.21 13.54
N VAL A 61 15.50 -12.58 12.50
CA VAL A 61 16.29 -12.16 11.34
C VAL A 61 15.92 -10.75 10.92
N SER A 62 16.91 -10.01 10.44
CA SER A 62 16.67 -8.67 9.90
C SER A 62 15.93 -8.71 8.57
N HIS A 63 15.10 -7.70 8.30
CA HIS A 63 14.44 -7.47 7.01
C HIS A 63 15.44 -6.89 5.99
N ASN A 64 16.43 -7.70 5.60
CA ASN A 64 17.43 -7.40 4.59
C ASN A 64 17.94 -8.70 3.93
N PRO A 65 18.64 -8.64 2.78
CA PRO A 65 19.08 -9.83 2.07
C PRO A 65 19.87 -10.82 2.93
N LYS A 66 20.76 -10.32 3.82
CA LYS A 66 21.55 -11.18 4.70
C LYS A 66 20.67 -11.91 5.73
N GLY A 67 19.70 -11.22 6.32
CA GLY A 67 18.76 -11.81 7.28
C GLY A 67 17.86 -12.87 6.64
N LEU A 68 17.36 -12.60 5.44
CA LEU A 68 16.54 -13.57 4.69
C LEU A 68 17.34 -14.80 4.26
N GLU A 69 18.61 -14.64 3.85
CA GLU A 69 19.49 -15.80 3.59
C GLU A 69 19.78 -16.61 4.86
N ILE A 70 19.93 -15.96 6.02
CA ILE A 70 20.03 -16.66 7.31
C ILE A 70 18.76 -17.46 7.60
N LEU A 71 17.58 -16.87 7.36
CA LEU A 71 16.30 -17.55 7.51
C LEU A 71 16.25 -18.81 6.65
N LYS A 72 16.47 -18.67 5.34
CA LYS A 72 16.49 -19.80 4.39
C LYS A 72 17.45 -20.90 4.83
N LYS A 73 18.70 -20.53 5.14
CA LYS A 73 19.71 -21.50 5.58
C LYS A 73 19.30 -22.26 6.84
N ARG A 74 18.74 -21.57 7.85
CA ARG A 74 18.30 -22.20 9.09
C ARG A 74 17.12 -23.14 8.89
N LEU A 75 16.15 -22.75 8.05
CA LEU A 75 15.02 -23.62 7.72
C LEU A 75 15.49 -24.89 6.98
N LEU A 76 16.38 -24.75 6.01
CA LEU A 76 16.94 -25.88 5.26
C LEU A 76 17.84 -26.80 6.11
N GLN A 77 18.38 -26.31 7.22
CA GLN A 77 19.10 -27.16 8.18
C GLN A 77 18.17 -28.04 9.02
N LEU A 78 16.89 -27.64 9.16
CA LEU A 78 15.89 -28.39 9.94
C LEU A 78 15.09 -29.34 9.04
N SER A 79 14.77 -28.92 7.81
CA SER A 79 14.16 -29.76 6.78
C SER A 79 14.91 -29.60 5.47
N ASN A 80 15.40 -30.72 4.91
CA ASN A 80 16.14 -30.70 3.64
C ASN A 80 15.25 -30.42 2.43
N ASP A 81 13.94 -30.59 2.55
CA ASP A 81 12.96 -30.32 1.50
C ASP A 81 12.22 -28.99 1.82
N PRO A 82 12.35 -27.96 0.95
CA PRO A 82 11.58 -26.73 1.07
C PRO A 82 10.07 -26.95 1.12
N GLU A 83 9.53 -27.95 0.39
CA GLU A 83 8.09 -28.25 0.37
C GLU A 83 7.59 -28.83 1.69
N GLU A 84 8.49 -29.39 2.53
CA GLU A 84 8.17 -29.84 3.89
C GLU A 84 8.27 -28.70 4.93
N THR A 85 8.60 -27.47 4.51
CA THR A 85 8.75 -26.30 5.40
C THR A 85 7.56 -25.35 5.23
N LEU A 86 6.51 -25.57 6.02
CA LEU A 86 5.25 -24.85 5.88
C LEU A 86 5.31 -23.51 6.63
N CYS A 87 5.28 -22.39 5.90
CA CYS A 87 5.38 -21.04 6.45
C CYS A 87 4.01 -20.38 6.65
N PHE A 88 3.75 -19.84 7.83
CA PHE A 88 2.49 -19.20 8.23
C PHE A 88 2.74 -17.74 8.61
N LEU A 89 2.02 -16.82 7.95
CA LEU A 89 2.18 -15.37 8.11
C LEU A 89 0.81 -14.68 8.02
N GLU A 90 0.66 -13.49 8.60
CA GLU A 90 -0.57 -12.69 8.46
C GLU A 90 -0.63 -11.85 7.17
N ILE A 91 0.39 -11.97 6.32
CA ILE A 91 0.52 -11.27 5.04
C ILE A 91 0.52 -12.26 3.87
N ASN A 92 0.03 -11.79 2.72
CA ASN A 92 -0.04 -12.57 1.48
C ASN A 92 0.75 -11.95 0.32
N GLN A 93 1.51 -10.88 0.58
CA GLN A 93 2.28 -10.14 -0.42
C GLN A 93 3.46 -9.41 0.26
N GLY A 94 4.43 -8.95 -0.53
CA GLY A 94 5.62 -8.23 -0.06
C GLY A 94 6.90 -9.06 -0.16
N LEU A 95 8.04 -8.40 0.08
CA LEU A 95 9.37 -8.97 -0.20
C LEU A 95 9.67 -10.25 0.60
N LEU A 96 9.18 -10.36 1.83
CA LEU A 96 9.34 -11.58 2.63
C LEU A 96 8.59 -12.76 2.01
N VAL A 97 7.33 -12.56 1.61
CA VAL A 97 6.51 -13.60 0.97
C VAL A 97 7.11 -14.02 -0.36
N GLN A 98 7.55 -13.05 -1.17
CA GLN A 98 8.24 -13.32 -2.43
C GLN A 98 9.51 -14.16 -2.20
N PHE A 99 10.36 -13.77 -1.25
CA PHE A 99 11.57 -14.51 -0.92
C PHE A 99 11.28 -15.96 -0.50
N LEU A 100 10.26 -16.19 0.32
CA LEU A 100 9.87 -17.54 0.76
C LEU A 100 9.42 -18.41 -0.42
N LEU A 101 8.57 -17.85 -1.28
CA LEU A 101 8.06 -18.56 -2.47
C LEU A 101 9.18 -18.86 -3.47
N GLU A 102 10.08 -17.90 -3.74
CA GLU A 102 11.25 -18.10 -4.61
C GLU A 102 12.25 -19.11 -4.05
N ALA A 103 12.35 -19.21 -2.72
CA ALA A 103 13.15 -20.23 -2.05
C ALA A 103 12.49 -21.63 -2.05
N GLY A 104 11.25 -21.75 -2.55
CA GLY A 104 10.50 -23.00 -2.65
C GLY A 104 9.68 -23.34 -1.40
N PHE A 105 9.57 -22.44 -0.43
CA PHE A 105 8.80 -22.70 0.80
C PHE A 105 7.30 -22.47 0.57
N PRO A 106 6.42 -23.42 0.93
CA PRO A 106 4.98 -23.22 0.93
C PRO A 106 4.57 -22.13 1.92
N VAL A 107 3.85 -21.10 1.44
CA VAL A 107 3.33 -20.02 2.27
C VAL A 107 1.82 -20.17 2.46
N TYR A 108 1.35 -19.99 3.69
CA TYR A 108 -0.05 -20.07 4.09
C TYR A 108 -0.44 -18.81 4.86
N PRO A 109 -1.12 -17.85 4.20
CA PRO A 109 -1.61 -16.65 4.85
C PRO A 109 -2.67 -16.99 5.89
N LEU A 110 -2.51 -16.45 7.10
CA LEU A 110 -3.47 -16.55 8.19
C LEU A 110 -4.30 -15.26 8.25
N ASN A 111 -5.60 -15.41 8.52
CA ASN A 111 -6.49 -14.26 8.70
C ASN A 111 -6.19 -13.60 10.07
N PRO A 112 -5.87 -12.30 10.12
CA PRO A 112 -5.55 -11.63 11.39
C PRO A 112 -6.64 -11.76 12.45
N LYS A 113 -7.92 -11.80 12.06
CA LYS A 113 -9.04 -12.00 13.00
C LYS A 113 -9.02 -13.38 13.65
N VAL A 114 -8.58 -14.41 12.93
CA VAL A 114 -8.45 -15.77 13.46
C VAL A 114 -7.30 -15.84 14.46
N VAL A 115 -6.20 -15.17 14.16
CA VAL A 115 -5.03 -15.07 15.04
C VAL A 115 -5.40 -14.33 16.32
N ASP A 116 -6.02 -13.15 16.20
CA ASP A 116 -6.47 -12.33 17.33
C ASP A 116 -7.42 -13.09 18.26
N ASN A 117 -8.40 -13.84 17.71
CA ASN A 117 -9.34 -14.62 18.51
C ASN A 117 -8.68 -15.77 19.29
N ARG A 118 -7.53 -16.27 18.84
CA ARG A 118 -6.77 -17.34 19.51
C ARG A 118 -5.68 -16.80 20.43
N ARG A 119 -5.40 -15.50 20.37
CA ARG A 119 -4.47 -14.84 21.27
C ARG A 119 -5.04 -14.87 22.68
N LYS A 120 -4.33 -15.51 23.61
CA LYS A 120 -4.70 -15.50 25.02
C LYS A 120 -4.51 -14.08 25.58
N PRO A 121 -5.38 -13.58 26.47
CA PRO A 121 -5.18 -12.32 27.17
C PRO A 121 -4.08 -12.47 28.23
N SER A 122 -2.82 -12.63 27.80
CA SER A 122 -1.65 -12.46 28.66
C SER A 122 -1.09 -11.07 28.44
N GLY A 123 -0.99 -10.26 29.49
CA GLY A 123 -0.64 -8.83 29.44
C GLY A 123 0.76 -8.48 28.90
N ALA A 124 1.54 -9.43 28.39
CA ALA A 124 2.79 -9.20 27.70
C ALA A 124 2.66 -9.60 26.23
N LYS A 125 2.39 -8.63 25.36
CA LYS A 125 2.57 -8.79 23.91
C LYS A 125 4.08 -8.94 23.66
N SER A 126 4.49 -10.09 23.15
CA SER A 126 5.87 -10.32 22.71
C SER A 126 5.81 -10.94 21.32
N ASP A 127 6.55 -10.37 20.38
CA ASP A 127 6.65 -10.85 18.99
C ASP A 127 6.98 -12.36 18.94
N ALA A 128 7.73 -12.85 19.93
CA ALA A 128 8.07 -14.26 20.13
C ALA A 128 6.86 -15.17 20.44
N ILE A 129 5.84 -14.64 21.10
CA ILE A 129 4.57 -15.32 21.36
C ILE A 129 3.72 -15.31 20.08
N ASP A 130 3.72 -14.19 19.34
CA ASP A 130 2.96 -14.04 18.11
C ASP A 130 3.48 -14.99 17.01
N ALA A 131 4.79 -15.06 16.78
CA ALA A 131 5.39 -16.01 15.82
C ALA A 131 5.05 -17.48 16.15
N ARG A 132 5.12 -17.85 17.43
CA ARG A 132 4.74 -19.19 17.88
C ARG A 132 3.25 -19.46 17.66
N LEU A 133 2.39 -18.48 17.96
CA LEU A 133 0.94 -18.60 17.75
C LEU A 133 0.62 -18.87 16.28
N LEU A 134 1.28 -18.19 15.34
CA LEU A 134 1.11 -18.44 13.90
C LEU A 134 1.48 -19.88 13.53
N ALA A 135 2.59 -20.40 14.06
CA ALA A 135 3.01 -21.79 13.84
C ALA A 135 2.00 -22.79 14.43
N GLU A 136 1.49 -22.52 15.63
CA GLU A 136 0.50 -23.37 16.30
C GLU A 136 -0.84 -23.42 15.55
N ILE A 137 -1.35 -22.27 15.10
CA ILE A 137 -2.56 -22.16 14.29
C ILE A 137 -2.36 -22.87 12.95
N GLY A 138 -1.23 -22.60 12.29
CA GLY A 138 -0.87 -23.23 11.03
C GLY A 138 -0.86 -24.75 11.12
N ARG A 139 -0.25 -25.29 12.18
CA ARG A 139 -0.19 -26.72 12.44
C ARG A 139 -1.56 -27.34 12.74
N SER A 140 -2.36 -26.71 13.61
CA SER A 140 -3.67 -27.25 13.99
C SER A 140 -4.67 -27.22 12.85
N ASP A 141 -4.63 -26.16 12.04
CA ASP A 141 -5.65 -25.88 11.03
C ASP A 141 -5.17 -26.21 9.61
N PHE A 142 -3.96 -26.76 9.44
CA PHE A 142 -3.29 -26.95 8.15
C PHE A 142 -4.21 -27.44 7.03
N LYS A 143 -5.03 -28.48 7.30
CA LYS A 143 -5.95 -29.09 6.32
C LYS A 143 -7.04 -28.15 5.80
N ARG A 144 -7.29 -27.04 6.49
CA ARG A 144 -8.28 -26.01 6.13
C ARG A 144 -7.63 -24.77 5.52
N LEU A 145 -6.30 -24.67 5.57
CA LEU A 145 -5.57 -23.55 5.02
C LEU A 145 -5.30 -23.78 3.54
N LYS A 146 -5.38 -22.71 2.75
CA LYS A 146 -5.02 -22.73 1.33
C LYS A 146 -3.60 -22.22 1.18
N ARG A 147 -2.78 -22.97 0.42
CA ARG A 147 -1.44 -22.51 0.01
C ARG A 147 -1.60 -21.24 -0.82
N LEU A 148 -0.74 -20.27 -0.59
CA LEU A 148 -0.63 -19.08 -1.42
C LEU A 148 -0.03 -19.48 -2.76
N ASN A 149 -0.85 -19.40 -3.80
CA ASN A 149 -0.40 -19.43 -5.18
C ASN A 149 -0.31 -17.97 -5.66
N PRO A 150 0.90 -17.41 -5.83
CA PRO A 150 1.03 -16.05 -6.33
C PRO A 150 0.45 -15.96 -7.74
N ASP A 151 -0.19 -14.84 -8.07
CA ASP A 151 -0.58 -14.57 -9.46
C ASP A 151 0.66 -14.38 -10.34
N SER A 152 0.52 -14.39 -11.68
CA SER A 152 1.60 -13.89 -12.54
C SER A 152 2.05 -12.49 -12.15
N GLN A 153 3.31 -12.18 -12.48
CA GLN A 153 3.84 -10.81 -12.35
C GLN A 153 2.93 -9.77 -13.00
N HIS A 154 2.29 -10.13 -14.12
CA HIS A 154 1.34 -9.29 -14.83
C HIS A 154 0.12 -8.92 -13.99
N ILE A 155 -0.56 -9.91 -13.40
CA ILE A 155 -1.72 -9.68 -12.53
C ILE A 155 -1.31 -8.97 -11.24
N GLN A 156 -0.14 -9.30 -10.67
CA GLN A 156 0.37 -8.62 -9.48
C GLN A 156 0.60 -7.12 -9.75
N GLU A 157 1.23 -6.78 -10.87
CA GLU A 157 1.45 -5.40 -11.31
C GLU A 157 0.11 -4.66 -11.51
N LEU A 158 -0.83 -5.27 -12.24
CA LEU A 158 -2.16 -4.68 -12.46
C LEU A 158 -2.91 -4.42 -11.15
N LYS A 159 -2.85 -5.38 -10.19
CA LYS A 159 -3.43 -5.23 -8.85
C LYS A 159 -2.83 -4.04 -8.10
N MET A 160 -1.50 -3.92 -8.10
CA MET A 160 -0.80 -2.83 -7.41
C MET A 160 -1.19 -1.48 -8.02
N LEU A 161 -1.11 -1.33 -9.34
CA LEU A 161 -1.47 -0.09 -10.02
C LEU A 161 -2.93 0.32 -9.79
N CYS A 162 -3.87 -0.63 -9.78
CA CYS A 162 -5.27 -0.36 -9.47
C CYS A 162 -5.46 0.16 -8.04
N ARG A 163 -4.78 -0.43 -7.05
CA ARG A 163 -4.82 0.00 -5.64
C ARG A 163 -4.19 1.37 -5.44
N ASP A 164 -3.07 1.63 -6.10
CA ASP A 164 -2.38 2.92 -6.04
C ASP A 164 -3.23 4.02 -6.68
N GLN A 165 -3.85 3.73 -7.83
CA GLN A 165 -4.81 4.64 -8.45
C GLN A 165 -6.00 4.94 -7.53
N ASP A 166 -6.58 3.95 -6.86
CA ASP A 166 -7.68 4.16 -5.89
C ASP A 166 -7.24 5.11 -4.75
N THR A 167 -5.98 5.00 -4.32
CA THR A 167 -5.39 5.90 -3.33
C THR A 167 -5.27 7.31 -3.87
N LEU A 168 -4.74 7.49 -5.08
CA LEU A 168 -4.65 8.80 -5.73
C LEU A 168 -6.03 9.45 -5.95
N VAL A 169 -7.05 8.68 -6.29
CA VAL A 169 -8.44 9.18 -6.43
C VAL A 169 -8.99 9.67 -5.08
N LYS A 170 -8.73 8.95 -3.99
CA LYS A 170 -9.08 9.40 -2.63
C LYS A 170 -8.32 10.68 -2.25
N ASP A 171 -7.06 10.79 -2.65
CA ASP A 171 -6.24 11.98 -2.42
C ASP A 171 -6.77 13.19 -3.20
N ALA A 172 -7.12 13.02 -4.48
CA ALA A 172 -7.76 14.06 -5.28
C ALA A 172 -9.09 14.52 -4.66
N THR A 173 -9.88 13.59 -4.11
CA THR A 173 -11.12 13.91 -3.39
C THR A 173 -10.83 14.73 -2.13
N ARG A 174 -9.82 14.33 -1.33
CA ARG A 174 -9.39 15.07 -0.14
C ARG A 174 -8.90 16.48 -0.47
N LEU A 175 -8.11 16.62 -1.55
CA LEU A 175 -7.63 17.92 -2.04
C LEU A 175 -8.76 18.81 -2.53
N THR A 176 -9.75 18.25 -3.24
CA THR A 176 -10.94 18.97 -3.70
C THR A 176 -11.79 19.47 -2.52
N ASN A 177 -11.97 18.64 -1.49
CA ASN A 177 -12.67 19.03 -0.27
C ASN A 177 -11.92 20.12 0.49
N ARG A 178 -10.58 20.01 0.59
CA ARG A 178 -9.72 21.04 1.20
C ARG A 178 -9.79 22.36 0.43
N LEU A 179 -9.76 22.31 -0.89
CA LEU A 179 -9.91 23.45 -1.78
C LEU A 179 -11.26 24.16 -1.54
N THR A 180 -12.34 23.38 -1.52
CA THR A 180 -13.69 23.88 -1.30
C THR A 180 -13.84 24.52 0.08
N ALA A 181 -13.33 23.86 1.13
CA ALA A 181 -13.35 24.39 2.49
C ALA A 181 -12.54 25.70 2.58
N CYS A 182 -11.35 25.74 1.97
CA CYS A 182 -10.53 26.94 1.92
C CYS A 182 -11.28 28.11 1.27
N LEU A 183 -11.94 27.89 0.13
CA LEU A 183 -12.71 28.94 -0.56
C LEU A 183 -13.90 29.44 0.26
N LYS A 184 -14.62 28.55 0.97
CA LYS A 184 -15.72 28.96 1.86
C LYS A 184 -15.28 29.94 2.96
N GLU A 185 -14.03 29.84 3.41
CA GLU A 185 -13.51 30.70 4.49
C GLU A 185 -13.18 32.14 4.05
N TYR A 186 -12.88 32.39 2.77
CA TYR A 186 -12.42 33.73 2.35
C TYR A 186 -12.85 34.21 0.96
N TYR A 187 -13.26 33.31 0.07
CA TYR A 187 -13.63 33.62 -1.31
C TYR A 187 -14.80 32.73 -1.81
N PRO A 188 -15.96 32.74 -1.12
CA PRO A 188 -17.03 31.78 -1.34
C PRO A 188 -17.65 31.86 -2.75
N VAL A 189 -17.80 33.06 -3.32
CA VAL A 189 -18.37 33.26 -4.66
C VAL A 189 -17.63 32.51 -5.76
N ALA A 190 -16.33 32.23 -5.57
CA ALA A 190 -15.53 31.50 -6.54
C ALA A 190 -16.07 30.08 -6.82
N LEU A 191 -16.74 29.48 -5.84
CA LEU A 191 -17.38 28.17 -5.96
C LEU A 191 -18.59 28.17 -6.90
N GLU A 192 -19.07 29.34 -7.28
CA GLU A 192 -20.30 29.49 -8.06
C GLU A 192 -20.07 30.11 -9.45
N LEU A 193 -18.82 30.34 -9.83
CA LEU A 193 -18.46 30.96 -11.12
C LEU A 193 -18.49 29.95 -12.26
N PHE A 194 -18.21 28.68 -11.96
CA PHE A 194 -18.15 27.57 -12.89
C PHE A 194 -18.97 26.39 -12.34
N SER A 195 -19.30 25.42 -13.20
CA SER A 195 -20.10 24.24 -12.80
C SER A 195 -19.37 23.33 -11.81
N GLU A 196 -18.05 23.20 -11.95
CA GLU A 196 -17.22 22.36 -11.10
C GLU A 196 -15.87 23.03 -10.83
N ILE A 197 -15.39 22.94 -9.59
CA ILE A 197 -14.15 23.60 -9.14
C ILE A 197 -12.88 22.92 -9.66
N THR A 198 -12.98 21.63 -9.99
CA THR A 198 -11.88 20.78 -10.45
C THR A 198 -11.63 20.88 -11.97
N LEU A 199 -12.50 21.58 -12.71
CA LEU A 199 -12.30 21.80 -14.14
C LEU A 199 -11.01 22.62 -14.37
N PRO A 200 -10.25 22.33 -15.44
CA PRO A 200 -9.03 23.08 -15.75
C PRO A 200 -9.26 24.59 -15.85
N VAL A 201 -10.38 25.04 -16.42
CA VAL A 201 -10.71 26.47 -16.51
C VAL A 201 -10.93 27.10 -15.13
N SER A 202 -11.60 26.38 -14.22
CA SER A 202 -11.86 26.84 -12.84
C SER A 202 -10.56 26.96 -12.03
N LEU A 203 -9.70 25.94 -12.11
CA LEU A 203 -8.40 25.96 -11.43
C LEU A 203 -7.48 27.06 -11.98
N ASN A 204 -7.44 27.24 -13.31
CA ASN A 204 -6.66 28.32 -13.92
C ASN A 204 -7.22 29.71 -13.56
N PHE A 205 -8.54 29.86 -13.44
CA PHE A 205 -9.16 31.10 -12.99
C PHE A 205 -8.71 31.44 -11.58
N LEU A 206 -8.76 30.48 -10.66
CA LEU A 206 -8.32 30.64 -9.26
C LEU A 206 -6.82 30.92 -9.13
N LYS A 207 -5.99 30.35 -10.02
CA LYS A 207 -4.56 30.68 -10.07
C LYS A 207 -4.31 32.12 -10.52
N ARG A 208 -5.07 32.59 -11.53
CA ARG A 208 -4.95 33.94 -12.08
C ARG A 208 -5.55 35.00 -11.14
N TYR A 209 -6.65 34.66 -10.47
CA TYR A 209 -7.40 35.53 -9.59
C TYR A 209 -7.63 34.84 -8.23
N PRO A 210 -6.60 34.76 -7.37
CA PRO A 210 -6.66 33.98 -6.13
C PRO A 210 -7.48 34.64 -5.02
N THR A 211 -7.95 35.87 -5.23
CA THR A 211 -8.75 36.65 -4.28
C THR A 211 -9.92 37.33 -4.99
N LEU A 212 -10.98 37.63 -4.22
CA LEU A 212 -12.12 38.39 -4.72
C LEU A 212 -11.71 39.75 -5.30
N GLU A 213 -10.77 40.44 -4.65
CA GLU A 213 -10.27 41.74 -5.09
C GLU A 213 -9.56 41.65 -6.44
N ALA A 214 -8.65 40.66 -6.61
CA ALA A 214 -7.97 40.43 -7.89
C ALA A 214 -8.95 40.07 -9.01
N ALA A 215 -10.00 39.30 -8.70
CA ALA A 215 -11.04 38.98 -9.66
C ALA A 215 -11.90 40.21 -10.02
N ARG A 216 -12.21 41.09 -9.06
CA ARG A 216 -12.98 42.32 -9.28
C ARG A 216 -12.22 43.37 -10.09
N SER A 217 -10.90 43.40 -9.99
CA SER A 217 -10.09 44.32 -10.81
C SER A 217 -10.07 43.95 -12.30
N ALA A 218 -10.51 42.73 -12.67
CA ALA A 218 -10.61 42.31 -14.06
C ALA A 218 -11.85 42.91 -14.73
N SER A 219 -11.64 43.54 -15.89
CA SER A 219 -12.70 43.99 -16.79
C SER A 219 -13.43 42.81 -17.45
N VAL A 220 -14.64 43.07 -17.96
CA VAL A 220 -15.39 42.08 -18.75
C VAL A 220 -14.58 41.61 -19.97
N GLN A 221 -13.82 42.50 -20.61
CA GLN A 221 -12.97 42.17 -21.75
C GLN A 221 -11.82 41.22 -21.35
N GLU A 222 -11.18 41.45 -20.20
CA GLU A 222 -10.13 40.57 -19.69
C GLU A 222 -10.67 39.19 -19.30
N LEU A 223 -11.84 39.14 -18.66
CA LEU A 223 -12.53 37.88 -18.35
C LEU A 223 -12.90 37.13 -19.63
N ALA A 224 -13.40 37.82 -20.66
CA ALA A 224 -13.70 37.21 -21.95
C ALA A 224 -12.44 36.70 -22.67
N ALA A 225 -11.31 37.41 -22.54
CA ALA A 225 -10.01 36.98 -23.06
C ALA A 225 -9.48 35.73 -22.34
N PHE A 226 -9.57 35.69 -21.01
CA PHE A 226 -9.26 34.51 -20.21
C PHE A 226 -10.11 33.30 -20.63
N LEU A 227 -11.42 33.48 -20.75
CA LEU A 227 -12.32 32.41 -21.18
C LEU A 227 -12.04 31.96 -22.63
N LYS A 228 -11.62 32.87 -23.52
CA LYS A 228 -11.16 32.54 -24.87
C LYS A 228 -9.92 31.65 -24.85
N GLU A 229 -8.93 31.98 -24.04
CA GLU A 229 -7.68 31.22 -23.87
C GLU A 229 -7.97 29.77 -23.48
N HIS A 230 -8.96 29.56 -22.60
CA HIS A 230 -9.40 28.25 -22.14
C HIS A 230 -10.51 27.60 -22.98
N ARG A 231 -10.79 28.14 -24.18
CA ARG A 231 -11.81 27.62 -25.13
C ARG A 231 -13.21 27.45 -24.51
N TYR A 232 -13.58 28.33 -23.58
CA TYR A 232 -14.88 28.27 -22.90
C TYR A 232 -16.02 28.71 -23.84
N PRO A 233 -17.15 27.97 -23.88
CA PRO A 233 -18.28 28.29 -24.75
C PRO A 233 -18.97 29.59 -24.33
N GLN A 234 -19.59 30.30 -25.29
CA GLN A 234 -20.34 31.54 -25.04
C GLN A 234 -19.56 32.57 -24.19
N ARG A 235 -18.23 32.64 -24.38
CA ARG A 235 -17.28 33.39 -23.54
C ARG A 235 -17.70 34.81 -23.16
N ASN A 236 -18.31 35.57 -24.07
CA ASN A 236 -18.71 36.96 -23.80
C ASN A 236 -19.87 37.01 -22.78
N LEU A 237 -20.87 36.15 -22.94
CA LEU A 237 -22.00 36.02 -22.01
C LEU A 237 -21.53 35.49 -20.65
N ALA A 238 -20.64 34.48 -20.66
CA ALA A 238 -20.07 33.92 -19.45
C ALA A 238 -19.21 34.94 -18.69
N ALA A 239 -18.41 35.75 -19.38
CA ALA A 239 -17.62 36.83 -18.79
C ALA A 239 -18.51 37.87 -18.11
N GLN A 240 -19.58 38.30 -18.78
CA GLN A 240 -20.56 39.23 -18.21
C GLN A 240 -21.18 38.67 -16.93
N ARG A 241 -21.64 37.42 -16.96
CA ARG A 241 -22.20 36.73 -15.78
C ARG A 241 -21.21 36.62 -14.62
N ILE A 242 -19.96 36.27 -14.90
CA ILE A 242 -18.89 36.18 -13.89
C ILE A 242 -18.64 37.57 -13.29
N TYR A 243 -18.51 38.60 -14.14
CA TYR A 243 -18.29 39.97 -13.70
C TYR A 243 -19.40 40.47 -12.77
N GLU A 244 -20.66 40.31 -13.18
CA GLU A 244 -21.84 40.67 -12.38
C GLU A 244 -21.85 39.96 -11.03
N LYS A 245 -21.55 38.65 -11.02
CA LYS A 245 -21.53 37.86 -9.80
C LYS A 245 -20.41 38.25 -8.84
N LEU A 246 -19.24 38.59 -9.36
CA LEU A 246 -18.11 39.11 -8.57
C LEU A 246 -18.44 40.47 -7.94
N HIS A 247 -19.17 41.34 -8.65
CA HIS A 247 -19.51 42.69 -8.21
C HIS A 247 -20.77 42.79 -7.34
N ALA A 248 -21.58 41.73 -7.28
CA ALA A 248 -22.68 41.62 -6.33
C ALA A 248 -22.19 41.71 -4.85
N PRO A 249 -23.07 41.98 -3.87
CA PRO A 249 -22.72 41.91 -2.45
C PRO A 249 -22.12 40.54 -2.09
N GLN A 250 -20.93 40.53 -1.51
CA GLN A 250 -20.20 39.32 -1.13
C GLN A 250 -19.76 39.38 0.34
N LEU A 251 -19.68 38.21 0.98
CA LEU A 251 -18.98 38.08 2.26
C LEU A 251 -17.50 38.40 2.07
N GLN A 252 -16.97 39.25 2.94
CA GLN A 252 -15.56 39.64 2.91
C GLN A 252 -14.85 39.12 4.15
N ALA A 253 -13.81 38.31 3.94
CA ALA A 253 -12.90 37.95 5.00
C ALA A 253 -11.92 39.09 5.29
N ASN A 254 -11.38 39.11 6.51
CA ASN A 254 -10.36 40.09 6.87
C ASN A 254 -9.08 39.90 6.03
N PRO A 255 -8.22 40.94 5.88
CA PRO A 255 -7.04 40.87 5.03
C PRO A 255 -6.02 39.78 5.42
N ALA A 256 -5.90 39.47 6.71
CA ALA A 256 -4.98 38.43 7.17
C ALA A 256 -5.44 37.03 6.71
N THR A 257 -6.74 36.74 6.84
CA THR A 257 -7.36 35.51 6.33
C THR A 257 -7.19 35.41 4.82
N VAL A 258 -7.44 36.48 4.06
CA VAL A 258 -7.27 36.48 2.59
C VAL A 258 -5.83 36.15 2.19
N ARG A 259 -4.83 36.81 2.80
CA ARG A 259 -3.41 36.55 2.49
C ARG A 259 -2.97 35.12 2.85
N ALA A 260 -3.41 34.60 3.99
CA ALA A 260 -3.06 33.25 4.42
C ALA A 260 -3.75 32.18 3.56
N LYS A 261 -5.06 32.31 3.33
CA LYS A 261 -5.87 31.32 2.62
C LYS A 261 -5.63 31.33 1.11
N SER A 262 -5.33 32.48 0.50
CA SER A 262 -4.91 32.53 -0.92
C SER A 262 -3.59 31.77 -1.18
N ARG A 263 -2.65 31.78 -0.23
CA ARG A 263 -1.45 30.93 -0.32
C ARG A 263 -1.82 29.45 -0.25
N LEU A 264 -2.69 29.07 0.70
CA LEU A 264 -3.17 27.70 0.83
C LEU A 264 -3.94 27.23 -0.42
N LEU A 265 -4.76 28.11 -1.00
CA LEU A 265 -5.48 27.89 -2.24
C LEU A 265 -4.51 27.45 -3.35
N LEU A 266 -3.51 28.30 -3.64
CA LEU A 266 -2.55 28.05 -4.72
C LEU A 266 -1.77 26.75 -4.50
N THR A 267 -1.30 26.49 -3.29
CA THR A 267 -0.62 25.22 -2.96
C THR A 267 -1.54 24.01 -3.18
N THR A 268 -2.81 24.10 -2.77
CA THR A 268 -3.77 23.00 -2.92
C THR A 268 -4.10 22.75 -4.40
N ILE A 269 -4.20 23.81 -5.21
CA ILE A 269 -4.40 23.68 -6.65
C ILE A 269 -3.21 22.96 -7.30
N THR A 270 -1.98 23.36 -7.00
CA THR A 270 -0.77 22.70 -7.55
C THR A 270 -0.74 21.21 -7.20
N GLN A 271 -1.06 20.86 -5.95
CA GLN A 271 -1.15 19.46 -5.52
C GLN A 271 -2.23 18.70 -6.29
N LEU A 272 -3.43 19.29 -6.40
CA LEU A 272 -4.56 18.67 -7.07
C LEU A 272 -4.28 18.44 -8.56
N GLU A 273 -3.71 19.42 -9.26
CA GLU A 273 -3.37 19.30 -10.69
C GLU A 273 -2.37 18.17 -10.92
N GLN A 274 -1.32 18.06 -10.08
CA GLN A 274 -0.37 16.96 -10.18
C GLN A 274 -1.04 15.61 -9.91
N THR A 275 -1.83 15.49 -8.83
CA THR A 275 -2.53 14.23 -8.53
C THR A 275 -3.47 13.82 -9.66
N LEU A 276 -4.20 14.75 -10.28
CA LEU A 276 -5.07 14.45 -11.42
C LEU A 276 -4.27 14.03 -12.66
N ALA A 277 -3.08 14.60 -12.89
CA ALA A 277 -2.19 14.18 -13.96
C ALA A 277 -1.66 12.75 -13.73
N GLU A 278 -1.25 12.43 -12.50
CA GLU A 278 -0.80 11.08 -12.14
C GLU A 278 -1.92 10.05 -12.28
N ILE A 279 -3.16 10.36 -11.86
CA ILE A 279 -4.31 9.45 -12.06
C ILE A 279 -4.45 9.07 -13.54
N LYS A 280 -4.29 10.03 -14.46
CA LYS A 280 -4.33 9.76 -15.91
C LYS A 280 -3.14 8.93 -16.39
N ALA A 281 -1.96 9.08 -15.80
CA ALA A 281 -0.82 8.25 -16.12
C ALA A 281 -1.07 6.79 -15.68
N TYR A 282 -1.61 6.59 -14.48
CA TYR A 282 -2.06 5.28 -14.01
C TYR A 282 -3.17 4.70 -14.89
N ASP A 283 -4.16 5.50 -15.31
CA ASP A 283 -5.24 5.04 -16.21
C ASP A 283 -4.65 4.45 -17.51
N ARG A 284 -3.62 5.10 -18.08
CA ARG A 284 -2.94 4.60 -19.29
C ARG A 284 -2.21 3.29 -19.04
N GLU A 285 -1.47 3.20 -17.94
CA GLU A 285 -0.68 2.01 -17.64
C GLU A 285 -1.56 0.80 -17.30
N ILE A 286 -2.62 1.02 -16.50
CA ILE A 286 -3.64 0.01 -16.22
C ILE A 286 -4.31 -0.46 -17.52
N THR A 287 -4.65 0.46 -18.41
CA THR A 287 -5.25 0.11 -19.72
C THR A 287 -4.28 -0.72 -20.56
N ARG A 288 -3.01 -0.31 -20.66
CA ARG A 288 -1.96 -1.03 -21.40
C ARG A 288 -1.80 -2.46 -20.90
N LEU A 289 -1.68 -2.65 -19.59
CA LEU A 289 -1.56 -3.98 -19.00
C LEU A 289 -2.83 -4.80 -19.23
N PHE A 290 -3.99 -4.23 -18.91
CA PHE A 290 -5.27 -4.89 -19.12
C PHE A 290 -5.44 -5.39 -20.55
N GLU A 291 -5.23 -4.55 -21.55
CA GLU A 291 -5.38 -4.91 -22.97
C GLU A 291 -4.39 -5.99 -23.42
N SER A 292 -3.23 -6.10 -22.77
CA SER A 292 -2.25 -7.16 -23.08
C SER A 292 -2.59 -8.51 -22.47
N HIS A 293 -3.56 -8.59 -21.55
CA HIS A 293 -3.94 -9.84 -20.91
C HIS A 293 -4.89 -10.68 -21.79
N PRO A 294 -4.72 -12.01 -21.89
CA PRO A 294 -5.59 -12.88 -22.70
C PRO A 294 -7.07 -12.80 -22.35
N ASP A 295 -7.40 -12.72 -21.05
CA ASP A 295 -8.79 -12.66 -20.57
C ASP A 295 -9.40 -11.25 -20.62
N SER A 296 -8.69 -10.23 -21.14
CA SER A 296 -9.18 -8.84 -21.19
C SER A 296 -10.53 -8.71 -21.89
N VAL A 297 -10.72 -9.44 -22.99
CA VAL A 297 -11.96 -9.49 -23.78
C VAL A 297 -13.13 -9.99 -22.93
N ILE A 298 -12.89 -10.97 -22.05
CA ILE A 298 -13.92 -11.54 -21.17
C ILE A 298 -14.41 -10.45 -20.21
N PHE A 299 -13.50 -9.79 -19.49
CA PHE A 299 -13.86 -8.76 -18.53
C PHE A 299 -14.41 -7.47 -19.18
N ALA A 300 -13.94 -7.12 -20.37
CA ALA A 300 -14.45 -5.99 -21.16
C ALA A 300 -15.87 -6.26 -21.70
N SER A 301 -16.24 -7.52 -21.94
CA SER A 301 -17.58 -7.89 -22.41
C SER A 301 -18.68 -7.74 -21.35
N LEU A 302 -18.30 -7.65 -20.06
CA LEU A 302 -19.25 -7.50 -18.96
C LEU A 302 -19.98 -6.17 -19.05
N ARG A 303 -21.32 -6.22 -19.06
CA ARG A 303 -22.16 -5.02 -19.17
C ARG A 303 -21.86 -4.06 -18.01
N GLY A 304 -21.40 -2.85 -18.33
CA GLY A 304 -21.14 -1.80 -17.34
C GLY A 304 -19.76 -1.86 -16.68
N SER A 305 -18.87 -2.78 -17.08
CA SER A 305 -17.51 -2.83 -16.52
C SER A 305 -16.67 -1.61 -16.96
N GLY A 306 -16.72 -1.28 -18.25
CA GLY A 306 -16.02 -0.12 -18.80
C GLY A 306 -14.50 -0.12 -18.53
N PRO A 307 -13.81 0.98 -18.84
CA PRO A 307 -12.34 1.03 -18.75
C PRO A 307 -11.80 1.04 -17.31
N ARG A 308 -12.64 1.32 -16.31
CA ARG A 308 -12.21 1.36 -14.90
C ARG A 308 -12.47 0.06 -14.13
N LEU A 309 -13.65 -0.55 -14.29
CA LEU A 309 -14.00 -1.74 -13.52
C LEU A 309 -13.46 -3.01 -14.18
N ALA A 310 -13.40 -3.09 -15.51
CA ALA A 310 -12.91 -4.30 -16.18
C ALA A 310 -11.47 -4.68 -15.76
N PRO A 311 -10.50 -3.76 -15.72
CA PRO A 311 -9.16 -4.06 -15.22
C PRO A 311 -9.14 -4.46 -13.74
N ARG A 312 -10.01 -3.85 -12.92
CA ARG A 312 -10.11 -4.14 -11.48
C ARG A 312 -10.73 -5.51 -11.21
N LEU A 313 -11.66 -5.95 -12.05
CA LEU A 313 -12.25 -7.29 -11.97
C LEU A 313 -11.21 -8.35 -12.35
N LEU A 314 -10.50 -8.14 -13.47
CA LEU A 314 -9.39 -9.01 -13.86
C LEU A 314 -8.32 -9.07 -12.76
N ALA A 315 -7.92 -7.91 -12.25
CA ALA A 315 -6.99 -7.84 -11.13
C ALA A 315 -7.55 -8.59 -9.93
N GLY A 316 -8.78 -8.32 -9.49
CA GLY A 316 -9.36 -8.93 -8.29
C GLY A 316 -9.45 -10.46 -8.36
N TRP A 317 -9.92 -10.99 -9.49
CA TRP A 317 -10.13 -12.43 -9.68
C TRP A 317 -8.82 -13.15 -9.98
N GLY A 318 -7.91 -12.48 -10.68
CA GLY A 318 -6.68 -13.07 -11.20
C GLY A 318 -6.94 -13.98 -12.39
N GLU A 319 -5.90 -14.75 -12.75
CA GLU A 319 -5.88 -15.64 -13.91
C GLU A 319 -6.02 -17.13 -13.53
N ASP A 320 -5.89 -17.46 -12.24
CA ASP A 320 -6.00 -18.82 -11.71
C ASP A 320 -7.48 -19.23 -11.58
N ARG A 321 -7.93 -20.08 -12.50
CA ARG A 321 -9.33 -20.55 -12.57
C ARG A 321 -9.70 -21.51 -11.47
N ASP A 322 -8.72 -22.22 -10.88
CA ASP A 322 -8.95 -23.21 -9.83
C ASP A 322 -8.96 -22.58 -8.43
N ARG A 323 -8.71 -21.26 -8.35
CA ARG A 323 -8.73 -20.50 -7.10
C ARG A 323 -10.08 -20.57 -6.38
N TYR A 324 -11.17 -20.60 -7.14
CA TYR A 324 -12.53 -20.63 -6.62
C TYR A 324 -13.21 -21.93 -7.06
N GLU A 325 -13.76 -22.68 -6.11
CA GLU A 325 -14.43 -23.97 -6.38
C GLU A 325 -15.66 -23.78 -7.28
N ASN A 326 -16.38 -22.68 -7.12
CA ASN A 326 -17.46 -22.25 -7.99
C ASN A 326 -17.77 -20.75 -7.76
N ALA A 327 -18.61 -20.17 -8.63
CA ALA A 327 -18.97 -18.76 -8.57
C ALA A 327 -19.77 -18.34 -7.31
N ALA A 328 -20.39 -19.28 -6.59
CA ALA A 328 -21.18 -18.98 -5.39
C ALA A 328 -20.35 -18.93 -4.10
N VAL A 329 -19.08 -19.35 -4.15
CA VAL A 329 -18.12 -19.32 -3.02
C VAL A 329 -17.35 -17.99 -2.96
N MET A 330 -17.70 -17.05 -3.84
CA MET A 330 -17.07 -15.74 -3.99
C MET A 330 -17.63 -14.69 -3.03
#